data_AF-A0A7V8XZL4-F1
#
_entry.id   AF-A0A7V8XZL4-F1
#
_cell.length_a   1.000
_cell.length_b   1.000
_cell.length_c   1.000
_cell.angle_alpha   90.00
_cell.angle_beta   90.00
_cell.angle_gamma   90.00
#
_symmetry.space_group_name_H-M   'P 1'
#
loop_
_entity.id
_entity.type
_entity.pdbx_description
1 polymer ?
#
loop_
_entity_poly.entity_id
_entity_poly.type
_entity_poly.pdbx_seq_one_letter_code
_entity_poly.pdbx_strand_id
1 'polypeptide(L)'
;SELARKATERWDFLTLDQAAALAEFEDDTEATKALVAGAKEGQFEHVVQRLRDARDEAQALAEVAAELTAAGATVIERPGYNSPILRLDRLSHDGVEITEQSHQDCAGHAAFVATEYSWDYTNDDRPVQVEQRGPVWVCTDPAANGHTDRWNQRSTPAGETVDDQEQAAQRRRVLAGNKAWRSATTVRREWLQSFTARKTPPEGAERFLIAALLHGDDCLRRAMEAGCNHRRLRVLLGSAEDDEAKTYGAGREHIAQLVEQTTTATPKRAVQLAVALVLAAWEDQTGPHTWRNPDERGRRYLGALAGWGYPLSEIEAPIVATEETAD
;
A
#
# COMPACT_ATOMS: atom_id res chain seq x y z
N SER A 1 20.35 -2.95 -21.42
CA SER A 1 21.42 -2.11 -20.84
C SER A 1 22.71 -2.92 -20.73
N GLU A 2 23.88 -2.29 -20.81
CA GLU A 2 25.18 -2.93 -20.53
C GLU A 2 25.21 -3.50 -19.09
N LEU A 3 24.53 -2.84 -18.16
CA LEU A 3 24.45 -3.26 -16.76
C LEU A 3 23.64 -4.55 -16.57
N ALA A 4 22.49 -4.68 -17.23
CA ALA A 4 21.70 -5.92 -17.20
C ALA A 4 22.51 -7.13 -17.70
N ARG A 5 23.33 -6.96 -18.75
CA ARG A 5 24.24 -7.99 -19.24
C ARG A 5 25.33 -8.34 -18.22
N LYS A 6 25.96 -7.33 -17.60
CA LYS A 6 26.97 -7.54 -16.54
C LYS A 6 26.36 -8.21 -15.30
N ALA A 7 25.10 -7.90 -14.98
CA ALA A 7 24.39 -8.49 -13.85
C ALA A 7 24.13 -9.99 -14.07
N THR A 8 23.65 -10.39 -15.26
CA THR A 8 23.44 -11.83 -15.56
C THR A 8 24.76 -12.60 -15.72
N GLU A 9 25.86 -11.94 -16.13
CA GLU A 9 27.20 -12.53 -16.11
C GLU A 9 27.75 -12.74 -14.69
N ARG A 10 27.38 -11.86 -13.75
CA ARG A 10 27.83 -11.90 -12.35
C ARG A 10 26.96 -12.77 -11.44
N TRP A 11 25.66 -12.82 -11.70
CA TRP A 11 24.66 -13.54 -10.92
C TRP A 11 23.82 -14.42 -11.85
N ASP A 12 24.22 -15.68 -11.95
CA ASP A 12 23.63 -16.70 -12.81
C ASP A 12 22.17 -17.05 -12.48
N PHE A 13 21.74 -16.79 -11.25
CA PHE A 13 20.38 -17.01 -10.78
C PHE A 13 19.38 -15.89 -11.17
N LEU A 14 19.84 -14.78 -11.75
CA LEU A 14 18.94 -13.71 -12.19
C LEU A 14 18.34 -14.01 -13.56
N THR A 15 17.03 -13.78 -13.70
CA THR A 15 16.38 -13.78 -15.02
C THR A 15 16.72 -12.49 -15.78
N LEU A 16 16.47 -12.48 -17.10
CA LEU A 16 16.66 -11.28 -17.92
C LEU A 16 15.76 -10.12 -17.46
N ASP A 17 14.53 -10.41 -17.05
CA ASP A 17 13.59 -9.40 -16.56
C ASP A 17 14.05 -8.81 -15.23
N GLN A 18 14.56 -9.65 -14.31
CA GLN A 18 15.12 -9.20 -13.04
C GLN A 18 16.38 -8.35 -13.26
N ALA A 19 17.24 -8.73 -14.21
CA ALA A 19 18.41 -7.94 -14.58
C ALA A 19 18.05 -6.60 -15.22
N ALA A 20 16.92 -6.52 -15.93
CA ALA A 20 16.40 -5.25 -16.46
C ALA A 20 15.89 -4.36 -15.32
N ALA A 21 15.12 -4.90 -14.37
CA ALA A 21 14.63 -4.17 -13.20
C ALA A 21 15.77 -3.65 -12.29
N LEU A 22 16.88 -4.39 -12.18
CA LEU A 22 18.09 -3.91 -11.47
C LEU A 22 18.65 -2.61 -12.04
N ALA A 23 18.52 -2.38 -13.35
CA ALA A 23 19.03 -1.17 -13.98
C ALA A 23 18.27 0.10 -13.55
N GLU A 24 17.04 -0.03 -13.03
CA GLU A 24 16.28 1.10 -12.47
C GLU A 24 16.92 1.67 -11.19
N PHE A 25 17.80 0.91 -10.54
CA PHE A 25 18.43 1.22 -9.26
C PHE A 25 19.96 1.17 -9.33
N GLU A 26 20.55 1.32 -10.53
CA GLU A 26 22.00 1.15 -10.72
C GLU A 26 22.84 2.19 -9.96
N ASP A 27 22.27 3.38 -9.72
CA ASP A 27 22.89 4.44 -8.93
C ASP A 27 22.69 4.27 -7.41
N ASP A 28 21.88 3.30 -6.98
CA ASP A 28 21.65 2.97 -5.58
C ASP A 28 22.24 1.59 -5.24
N THR A 29 23.42 1.63 -4.62
CA THR A 29 24.16 0.42 -4.23
C THR A 29 23.40 -0.42 -3.20
N GLU A 30 22.67 0.19 -2.28
CA GLU A 30 21.94 -0.55 -1.25
C GLU A 30 20.65 -1.17 -1.82
N ALA A 31 19.93 -0.46 -2.68
CA ALA A 31 18.81 -1.01 -3.43
C ALA A 31 19.25 -2.20 -4.30
N THR A 32 20.38 -2.07 -5.02
CA THR A 32 20.95 -3.17 -5.83
C THR A 32 21.29 -4.39 -4.96
N LYS A 33 21.90 -4.20 -3.78
CA LYS A 33 22.18 -5.31 -2.86
C LYS A 33 20.89 -5.98 -2.36
N ALA A 34 19.89 -5.19 -1.98
CA ALA A 34 18.60 -5.70 -1.51
C ALA A 34 17.90 -6.52 -2.59
N LEU A 35 17.95 -6.06 -3.85
CA LEU A 35 17.39 -6.78 -4.99
C LEU A 35 18.08 -8.11 -5.25
N VAL A 36 19.42 -8.13 -5.23
CA VAL A 36 20.20 -9.37 -5.41
C VAL A 36 19.93 -10.36 -4.27
N ALA A 37 19.78 -9.90 -3.02
CA ALA A 37 19.39 -10.75 -1.90
C ALA A 37 17.96 -11.29 -2.08
N GLY A 38 17.01 -10.41 -2.41
CA GLY A 38 15.62 -10.77 -2.67
C GLY A 38 15.47 -11.81 -3.78
N ALA A 39 16.27 -11.73 -4.85
CA ALA A 39 16.29 -12.75 -5.91
C ALA A 39 16.64 -14.15 -5.38
N LYS A 40 17.62 -14.28 -4.49
CA LYS A 40 18.01 -15.58 -3.91
C LYS A 40 16.91 -16.19 -3.05
N GLU A 41 16.09 -15.35 -2.44
CA GLU A 41 15.01 -15.74 -1.53
C GLU A 41 13.65 -15.85 -2.25
N GLY A 42 13.60 -15.61 -3.56
CA GLY A 42 12.33 -15.60 -4.32
C GLY A 42 11.44 -14.38 -4.04
N GLN A 43 12.00 -13.34 -3.43
CA GLN A 43 11.33 -12.09 -3.01
C GLN A 43 11.59 -10.91 -3.96
N PHE A 44 12.23 -11.14 -5.10
CA PHE A 44 12.69 -10.07 -6.00
C PHE A 44 11.58 -9.08 -6.35
N GLU A 45 10.43 -9.55 -6.84
CA GLU A 45 9.33 -8.69 -7.27
C GLU A 45 8.80 -7.83 -6.12
N HIS A 46 8.73 -8.38 -4.91
CA HIS A 46 8.33 -7.63 -3.71
C HIS A 46 9.34 -6.56 -3.34
N VAL A 47 10.65 -6.86 -3.42
CA VAL A 47 11.70 -5.90 -3.14
C VAL A 47 11.71 -4.78 -4.18
N VAL A 48 11.62 -5.10 -5.47
CA VAL A 48 11.50 -4.11 -6.56
C VAL A 48 10.32 -3.19 -6.31
N GLN A 49 9.14 -3.74 -6.01
CA GLN A 49 7.95 -2.92 -5.82
C GLN A 49 8.08 -1.98 -4.62
N ARG A 50 8.63 -2.47 -3.48
CA ARG A 50 8.89 -1.60 -2.32
C ARG A 50 9.85 -0.45 -2.64
N LEU A 51 10.88 -0.73 -3.45
CA LEU A 51 11.85 0.30 -3.85
C LEU A 51 11.25 1.30 -4.83
N ARG A 52 10.42 0.86 -5.78
CA ARG A 52 9.66 1.75 -6.68
C ARG A 52 8.70 2.64 -5.87
N ASP A 53 7.90 2.06 -4.98
CA ASP A 53 6.98 2.82 -4.12
C ASP A 53 7.72 3.86 -3.27
N ALA A 54 8.89 3.49 -2.70
CA ALA A 54 9.71 4.40 -1.91
C ALA A 54 10.31 5.54 -2.75
N ARG A 55 10.79 5.24 -3.95
CA ARG A 55 11.30 6.24 -4.91
C ARG A 55 10.19 7.20 -5.31
N ASP A 56 9.01 6.68 -5.65
CA ASP A 56 7.89 7.48 -6.12
C ASP A 56 7.33 8.36 -4.97
N GLU A 57 7.28 7.85 -3.73
CA GLU A 57 6.96 8.65 -2.53
C GLU A 57 7.99 9.76 -2.31
N ALA A 58 9.30 9.44 -2.37
CA ALA A 58 10.37 10.42 -2.19
C ALA A 58 10.34 11.51 -3.27
N GLN A 59 10.12 11.13 -4.53
CA GLN A 59 9.98 12.06 -5.64
C GLN A 59 8.79 12.99 -5.45
N ALA A 60 7.61 12.45 -5.11
CA ALA A 60 6.42 13.26 -4.88
C ALA A 60 6.59 14.26 -3.72
N LEU A 61 7.29 13.87 -2.64
CA LEU A 61 7.61 14.79 -1.54
C LEU A 61 8.63 15.87 -1.98
N ALA A 62 9.61 15.50 -2.81
CA ALA A 62 10.61 16.42 -3.33
C ALA A 62 10.01 17.46 -4.29
N GLU A 63 9.03 17.07 -5.12
CA GLU A 63 8.29 17.98 -6.00
C GLU A 63 7.56 19.06 -5.20
N VAL A 64 6.81 18.68 -4.14
CA VAL A 64 6.15 19.65 -3.25
C VAL A 64 7.18 20.53 -2.52
N ALA A 65 8.30 19.97 -2.07
CA ALA A 65 9.37 20.74 -1.43
C ALA A 65 9.98 21.77 -2.38
N ALA A 66 10.17 21.41 -3.66
CA ALA A 66 10.67 22.31 -4.69
C ALA A 66 9.68 23.45 -4.97
N GLU A 67 8.38 23.16 -5.03
CA GLU A 67 7.33 24.18 -5.18
C GLU A 67 7.32 25.18 -4.02
N LEU A 68 7.40 24.69 -2.78
CA LEU A 68 7.49 25.54 -1.59
C LEU A 68 8.75 26.41 -1.59
N THR A 69 9.90 25.84 -1.97
CA THR A 69 11.16 26.57 -2.08
C THR A 69 11.08 27.66 -3.16
N ALA A 70 10.48 27.35 -4.32
CA ALA A 70 10.26 28.30 -5.40
C ALA A 70 9.30 29.44 -5.00
N ALA A 71 8.35 29.16 -4.11
CA ALA A 71 7.47 30.14 -3.49
C ALA A 71 8.15 30.96 -2.36
N GLY A 72 9.42 30.69 -2.05
CA GLY A 72 10.21 31.43 -1.07
C GLY A 72 10.11 30.90 0.37
N ALA A 73 9.46 29.75 0.58
CA ALA A 73 9.36 29.14 1.90
C ALA A 73 10.67 28.42 2.29
N THR A 74 11.04 28.50 3.57
CA THR A 74 12.11 27.68 4.14
C THR A 74 11.60 26.26 4.32
N VAL A 75 12.11 25.30 3.54
CA VAL A 75 11.78 23.89 3.69
C VAL A 75 12.81 23.20 4.57
N ILE A 76 12.34 22.51 5.61
CA ILE A 76 13.17 21.75 6.55
C ILE A 76 12.85 20.25 6.49
N GLU A 77 13.76 19.43 7.01
CA GLU A 77 13.47 18.03 7.28
C GLU A 77 12.37 17.89 8.34
N ARG A 78 11.60 16.79 8.26
CA ARG A 78 10.56 16.49 9.23
C ARG A 78 11.16 16.44 10.64
N PRO A 79 10.70 17.30 11.57
CA PRO A 79 11.21 17.30 12.93
C PRO A 79 10.97 15.95 13.63
N GLY A 80 11.99 15.48 14.35
CA GLY A 80 11.84 14.34 15.25
C GLY A 80 10.91 14.65 16.43
N TYR A 81 10.48 13.61 17.15
CA TYR A 81 9.51 13.74 18.25
C TYR A 81 9.93 14.73 19.34
N ASN A 82 11.23 14.75 19.70
CA ASN A 82 11.79 15.63 20.72
C ASN A 82 12.34 16.96 20.16
N SER A 83 11.96 17.34 18.94
CA SER A 83 12.40 18.59 18.34
C SER A 83 11.76 19.81 19.01
N PRO A 84 12.49 20.92 19.21
CA PRO A 84 11.89 22.18 19.66
C PRO A 84 11.00 22.84 18.60
N ILE A 85 11.03 22.34 17.36
CA ILE A 85 10.23 22.82 16.23
C ILE A 85 8.77 22.35 16.42
N LEU A 86 7.81 23.27 16.39
CA LEU A 86 6.39 22.98 16.59
C LEU A 86 5.53 23.42 15.42
N ARG A 87 4.50 22.61 15.10
CA ARG A 87 3.47 22.94 14.11
C ARG A 87 2.70 24.20 14.52
N LEU A 88 2.37 25.05 13.55
CA LEU A 88 1.62 26.30 13.83
C LEU A 88 0.24 26.01 14.45
N ASP A 89 -0.39 24.90 14.09
CA ASP A 89 -1.65 24.42 14.69
C ASP A 89 -1.53 24.04 16.18
N ARG A 90 -0.33 24.06 16.77
CA ARG A 90 -0.13 23.92 18.23
C ARG A 90 0.18 25.25 18.92
N LEU A 91 0.45 26.29 18.17
CA LEU A 91 0.99 27.53 18.71
C LEU A 91 -0.07 28.62 18.81
N SER A 92 0.12 29.49 19.79
CA SER A 92 -0.59 30.76 19.91
C SER A 92 0.39 31.88 20.23
N HIS A 93 0.06 33.09 19.79
CA HIS A 93 0.76 34.32 20.16
C HIS A 93 -0.25 35.23 20.85
N ASP A 94 0.03 35.60 22.11
CA ASP A 94 -0.89 36.39 22.95
C ASP A 94 -2.32 35.80 23.04
N GLY A 95 -2.42 34.47 23.05
CA GLY A 95 -3.71 33.75 23.12
C GLY A 95 -4.47 33.69 21.79
N VAL A 96 -3.91 34.21 20.69
CA VAL A 96 -4.46 34.11 19.34
C VAL A 96 -3.79 32.97 18.58
N GLU A 97 -4.58 32.16 17.88
CA GLU A 97 -4.07 31.06 17.06
C GLU A 97 -3.19 31.58 15.92
N ILE A 98 -2.10 30.87 15.65
CA ILE A 98 -1.18 31.20 14.58
C ILE A 98 -1.57 30.44 13.32
N THR A 99 -1.80 31.18 12.25
CA THR A 99 -2.02 30.64 10.89
C THR A 99 -0.74 30.73 10.08
N GLU A 100 -0.69 30.02 8.95
CA GLU A 100 0.36 30.20 7.94
C GLU A 100 0.54 31.69 7.59
N GLN A 101 -0.55 32.36 7.22
CA GLN A 101 -0.56 33.76 6.77
C GLN A 101 -0.06 34.72 7.85
N SER A 102 -0.49 34.55 9.10
CA SER A 102 -0.07 35.42 10.20
C SER A 102 1.36 35.16 10.67
N HIS A 103 1.98 34.05 10.26
CA HIS A 103 3.32 33.65 10.68
C HIS A 103 4.40 33.94 9.62
N GLN A 104 4.05 34.45 8.43
CA GLN A 104 4.99 34.59 7.30
C GLN A 104 6.22 35.46 7.64
N ASP A 105 6.05 36.48 8.47
CA ASP A 105 7.12 37.40 8.87
C ASP A 105 7.95 36.91 10.07
N CYS A 106 7.59 35.77 10.65
CA CYS A 106 8.32 35.19 11.79
C CYS A 106 9.66 34.61 11.31
N ALA A 107 10.75 34.91 12.02
CA ALA A 107 12.07 34.37 11.69
C ALA A 107 12.13 32.83 11.77
N GLY A 108 11.23 32.21 12.53
CA GLY A 108 11.08 30.77 12.60
C GLY A 108 10.14 30.15 11.55
N HIS A 109 9.60 30.92 10.60
CA HIS A 109 8.66 30.42 9.61
C HIS A 109 9.31 29.40 8.66
N ALA A 110 8.84 28.16 8.72
CA ALA A 110 9.29 27.08 7.85
C ALA A 110 8.17 26.07 7.61
N ALA A 111 8.40 25.16 6.64
CA ALA A 111 7.55 24.00 6.41
C ALA A 111 8.40 22.74 6.28
N PHE A 112 7.84 21.59 6.65
CA PHE A 112 8.29 20.31 6.12
C PHE A 112 7.15 19.71 5.28
N VAL A 113 7.49 18.89 4.29
CA VAL A 113 6.48 18.20 3.50
C VAL A 113 6.10 16.90 4.19
N ALA A 114 4.79 16.64 4.28
CA ALA A 114 4.30 15.38 4.79
C ALA A 114 3.14 14.85 3.95
N THR A 115 2.98 13.54 4.00
CA THR A 115 1.74 12.87 3.62
C THR A 115 0.78 12.93 4.81
N GLU A 116 -0.30 13.67 4.67
CA GLU A 116 -1.43 13.69 5.60
C GLU A 116 -2.61 12.92 4.99
N TYR A 117 -3.44 12.33 5.85
CA TYR A 117 -4.63 11.61 5.44
C TYR A 117 -5.85 12.35 5.96
N SER A 118 -6.72 12.78 5.06
CA SER A 118 -8.01 13.38 5.40
C SER A 118 -9.14 12.40 5.07
N TRP A 119 -10.31 12.62 5.66
CA TRP A 119 -11.52 11.90 5.28
C TRP A 119 -12.34 12.83 4.38
N ASP A 120 -12.59 12.38 3.17
CA ASP A 120 -13.53 13.02 2.27
C ASP A 120 -14.95 12.51 2.58
N TYR A 121 -15.77 13.41 3.11
CA TYR A 121 -17.15 13.17 3.49
C TYR A 121 -18.14 13.58 2.41
N THR A 122 -17.72 13.96 1.19
CA THR A 122 -18.69 14.31 0.13
C THR A 122 -19.57 13.13 -0.27
N ASN A 123 -19.22 11.91 0.15
CA ASN A 123 -20.05 10.73 0.08
C ASN A 123 -20.54 10.36 1.49
N ASP A 124 -21.71 10.89 1.87
CA ASP A 124 -22.31 10.77 3.22
C ASP A 124 -22.37 9.32 3.74
N ASP A 125 -22.51 8.33 2.86
CA ASP A 125 -22.67 6.93 3.25
C ASP A 125 -21.35 6.16 3.40
N ARG A 126 -20.24 6.64 2.81
CA ARG A 126 -18.91 6.01 2.89
C ARG A 126 -17.80 7.05 2.73
N PRO A 127 -17.32 7.67 3.83
CA PRO A 127 -16.19 8.56 3.75
C PRO A 127 -14.97 7.83 3.21
N VAL A 128 -14.26 8.46 2.27
CA VAL A 128 -13.06 7.90 1.66
C VAL A 128 -11.85 8.58 2.29
N GLN A 129 -10.86 7.79 2.70
CA GLN A 129 -9.59 8.38 3.15
C GLN A 129 -8.83 8.90 1.92
N VAL A 130 -8.58 10.20 1.88
CA VAL A 130 -7.78 10.85 0.83
C VAL A 130 -6.38 11.08 1.35
N GLU A 131 -5.40 10.63 0.59
CA GLU A 131 -3.99 10.92 0.85
C GLU A 131 -3.65 12.27 0.20
N GLN A 132 -3.17 13.22 0.98
CA GLN A 132 -2.73 14.53 0.51
C GLN A 132 -1.27 14.74 0.92
N ARG A 133 -0.46 15.19 -0.04
CA ARG A 133 0.93 15.59 0.21
C ARG A 133 0.97 17.10 0.19
N GLY A 134 1.49 17.69 1.26
CA GLY A 134 1.43 19.14 1.41
C GLY A 134 2.37 19.68 2.49
N PRO A 135 2.48 21.01 2.58
CA PRO A 135 3.24 21.66 3.62
C PRO A 135 2.60 21.42 4.99
N VAL A 136 3.45 21.11 5.96
CA VAL A 136 3.15 21.26 7.36
C VAL A 136 3.94 22.46 7.87
N TRP A 137 3.24 23.56 8.10
CA TRP A 137 3.85 24.80 8.60
C TRP A 137 4.24 24.69 10.06
N VAL A 138 5.43 25.19 10.38
CA VAL A 138 6.03 25.14 11.71
C VAL A 138 6.67 26.48 12.09
N CYS A 139 6.91 26.65 13.38
CA CYS A 139 7.89 27.59 13.89
C CYS A 139 9.13 26.82 14.37
N THR A 140 10.31 27.17 13.86
CA THR A 140 11.56 26.49 14.22
C THR A 140 12.07 26.83 15.62
N ASP A 141 11.65 27.97 16.16
CA ASP A 141 11.95 28.38 17.54
C ASP A 141 10.75 29.15 18.14
N PRO A 142 9.71 28.42 18.58
CA PRO A 142 8.50 29.06 19.12
C PRO A 142 8.80 29.97 20.31
N ALA A 143 9.71 29.55 21.20
CA ALA A 143 10.02 30.29 22.42
C ALA A 143 10.74 31.61 22.13
N ALA A 144 11.73 31.63 21.23
CA ALA A 144 12.42 32.87 20.86
C ALA A 144 11.51 33.84 20.10
N ASN A 145 10.48 33.34 19.40
CA ASN A 145 9.51 34.16 18.65
C ASN A 145 8.25 34.51 19.47
N GLY A 146 8.25 34.25 20.79
CA GLY A 146 7.15 34.63 21.68
C GLY A 146 5.87 33.82 21.46
N HIS A 147 5.95 32.61 20.92
CA HIS A 147 4.83 31.70 20.77
C HIS A 147 4.73 30.74 21.96
N THR A 148 3.50 30.35 22.28
CA THR A 148 3.21 29.41 23.36
C THR A 148 2.45 28.21 22.83
N ASP A 149 2.82 27.00 23.27
CA ASP A 149 2.08 25.78 22.94
C ASP A 149 0.75 25.78 23.71
N ARG A 150 -0.35 25.86 22.96
CA ARG A 150 -1.70 25.93 23.51
C ARG A 150 -2.12 24.67 24.25
N TRP A 151 -1.48 23.55 23.95
CA TRP A 151 -1.77 22.25 24.56
C TRP A 151 -0.90 21.96 25.78
N ASN A 152 0.14 22.77 26.02
CA ASN A 152 1.08 22.56 27.13
C ASN A 152 0.65 23.22 28.45
N GLN A 153 -0.65 23.53 28.64
CA GLN A 153 -1.12 24.22 29.87
C GLN A 153 -1.03 23.38 31.15
N ARG A 154 -0.61 22.11 31.08
CA ARG A 154 -0.17 21.28 32.23
C ARG A 154 0.52 20.03 31.69
N SER A 155 1.79 20.10 31.38
CA SER A 155 2.62 18.91 31.30
C SER A 155 3.98 19.23 31.90
N THR A 156 4.21 18.73 33.11
CA THR A 156 5.56 18.56 33.66
C THR A 156 6.39 17.85 32.60
N PRO A 157 7.66 18.23 32.35
CA PRO A 157 8.52 17.46 31.45
C PRO A 157 8.80 16.10 32.09
N ALA A 158 7.90 15.14 31.85
CA ALA A 158 8.15 13.75 32.11
C ALA A 158 9.09 13.28 31.00
N GLY A 159 10.27 12.78 31.38
CA GLY A 159 11.13 12.08 30.43
C GLY A 159 10.34 10.96 29.76
N GLU A 160 10.64 10.73 28.48
CA GLU A 160 10.00 9.69 27.66
C GLU A 160 9.95 8.37 28.44
N THR A 161 8.75 7.86 28.70
CA THR A 161 8.60 6.62 29.44
C THR A 161 8.88 5.43 28.53
N VAL A 162 9.19 4.27 29.11
CA VAL A 162 9.34 3.02 28.35
C VAL A 162 8.06 2.72 27.54
N ASP A 163 6.89 3.03 28.09
CA ASP A 163 5.58 2.88 27.41
C ASP A 163 5.47 3.79 26.17
N ASP A 164 5.95 5.03 26.24
CA ASP A 164 5.95 5.94 25.07
C ASP A 164 6.85 5.41 23.94
N GLN A 165 8.01 4.86 24.28
CA GLN A 165 8.94 4.29 23.31
C GLN A 165 8.39 3.02 22.65
N GLU A 166 7.74 2.15 23.44
CA GLU A 166 7.05 0.95 22.96
C GLU A 166 5.89 1.31 22.03
N GLN A 167 5.06 2.28 22.41
CA GLN A 167 3.96 2.78 21.58
C GLN A 167 4.48 3.39 20.27
N ALA A 168 5.55 4.18 20.32
CA ALA A 168 6.17 4.74 19.12
C ALA A 168 6.74 3.64 18.20
N ALA A 169 7.38 2.62 18.77
CA ALA A 169 7.87 1.45 18.03
C ALA A 169 6.72 0.67 17.38
N GLN A 170 5.62 0.47 18.11
CA GLN A 170 4.43 -0.20 17.59
C GLN A 170 3.81 0.59 16.42
N ARG A 171 3.70 1.91 16.55
CA ARG A 171 3.21 2.78 15.45
C ARG A 171 4.12 2.69 14.23
N ARG A 172 5.44 2.73 14.40
CA ARG A 172 6.41 2.56 13.30
C ARG A 172 6.24 1.20 12.61
N ARG A 173 6.09 0.12 13.39
CA ARG A 173 5.82 -1.23 12.86
C ARG A 173 4.53 -1.28 12.04
N VAL A 174 3.45 -0.67 12.52
CA VAL A 174 2.17 -0.63 11.81
C VAL A 174 2.27 0.16 10.51
N LEU A 175 2.94 1.31 10.53
CA LEU A 175 3.15 2.10 9.31
C LEU A 175 3.98 1.34 8.28
N ALA A 176 5.10 0.73 8.69
CA ALA A 176 5.95 -0.07 7.83
C ALA A 176 5.20 -1.29 7.26
N GLY A 177 4.45 -2.02 8.10
CA GLY A 177 3.63 -3.16 7.67
C GLY A 177 2.51 -2.77 6.70
N ASN A 178 1.86 -1.61 6.93
CA ASN A 178 0.86 -1.10 6.00
C ASN A 178 1.47 -0.73 4.64
N LYS A 179 2.66 -0.12 4.62
CA LYS A 179 3.40 0.15 3.37
C LYS A 179 3.75 -1.16 2.67
N ALA A 180 4.36 -2.11 3.38
CA ALA A 180 4.71 -3.42 2.83
C ALA A 180 3.50 -4.16 2.25
N TRP A 181 2.34 -4.09 2.91
CA TRP A 181 1.10 -4.70 2.41
C TRP A 181 0.62 -4.08 1.11
N ARG A 182 0.72 -2.74 0.95
CA ARG A 182 0.34 -2.06 -0.28
C ARG A 182 1.25 -2.47 -1.44
N SER A 183 2.57 -2.51 -1.22
CA SER A 183 3.53 -3.01 -2.22
C SER A 183 3.24 -4.46 -2.60
N ALA A 184 3.01 -5.33 -1.61
CA ALA A 184 2.67 -6.74 -1.84
C ALA A 184 1.33 -6.89 -2.59
N THR A 185 0.38 -5.99 -2.37
CA THR A 185 -0.90 -5.99 -3.11
C THR A 185 -0.71 -5.71 -4.59
N THR A 186 0.20 -4.81 -4.98
CA THR A 186 0.55 -4.58 -6.39
C THR A 186 1.09 -5.85 -7.02
N VAL A 187 2.12 -6.47 -6.42
CA VAL A 187 2.73 -7.71 -6.92
C VAL A 187 1.71 -8.86 -6.97
N ARG A 188 0.87 -9.00 -5.95
CA ARG A 188 -0.19 -10.02 -5.90
C ARG A 188 -1.20 -9.84 -7.04
N ARG A 189 -1.61 -8.61 -7.33
CA ARG A 189 -2.57 -8.30 -8.39
C ARG A 189 -1.98 -8.53 -9.78
N GLU A 190 -0.72 -8.19 -10.01
CA GLU A 190 -0.01 -8.50 -11.25
C GLU A 190 0.12 -10.02 -11.47
N TRP A 191 0.47 -10.75 -10.41
CA TRP A 191 0.49 -12.20 -10.44
C TRP A 191 -0.89 -12.79 -10.74
N LEU A 192 -1.95 -12.29 -10.10
CA LEU A 192 -3.33 -12.71 -10.34
C LEU A 192 -3.77 -12.42 -11.77
N GLN A 193 -3.40 -11.29 -12.35
CA GLN A 193 -3.72 -10.97 -13.74
C GLN A 193 -3.13 -12.03 -14.68
N SER A 194 -1.84 -12.35 -14.50
CA SER A 194 -1.18 -13.42 -15.26
C SER A 194 -1.78 -14.81 -14.99
N PHE A 195 -2.13 -15.11 -13.74
CA PHE A 195 -2.71 -16.38 -13.33
C PHE A 195 -4.11 -16.59 -13.93
N THR A 196 -4.98 -15.59 -13.82
CA THR A 196 -6.37 -15.65 -14.29
C THR A 196 -6.48 -15.67 -15.82
N ALA A 197 -5.48 -15.16 -16.53
CA ALA A 197 -5.37 -15.25 -17.99
C ALA A 197 -5.07 -16.67 -18.52
N ARG A 198 -4.66 -17.62 -17.66
CA ARG A 198 -4.34 -18.99 -18.06
C ARG A 198 -5.56 -19.72 -18.65
N LYS A 199 -5.29 -20.67 -19.56
CA LYS A 199 -6.34 -21.49 -20.21
C LYS A 199 -6.74 -22.72 -19.40
N THR A 200 -5.84 -23.21 -18.56
CA THR A 200 -6.01 -24.43 -17.77
C THR A 200 -6.13 -24.09 -16.28
N PRO A 201 -7.01 -24.78 -15.56
CA PRO A 201 -7.14 -24.59 -14.13
C PRO A 201 -5.91 -25.13 -13.39
N PRO A 202 -5.59 -24.59 -12.21
CA PRO A 202 -4.54 -25.15 -11.37
C PRO A 202 -4.94 -26.52 -10.83
N GLU A 203 -3.96 -27.26 -10.31
CA GLU A 203 -4.24 -28.50 -9.60
C GLU A 203 -5.16 -28.24 -8.39
N GLY A 204 -6.19 -29.08 -8.24
CA GLY A 204 -7.14 -28.99 -7.14
C GLY A 204 -8.19 -27.89 -7.26
N ALA A 205 -8.30 -27.22 -8.42
CA ALA A 205 -9.26 -26.14 -8.66
C ALA A 205 -10.70 -26.49 -8.28
N GLU A 206 -11.18 -27.68 -8.64
CA GLU A 206 -12.55 -28.11 -8.35
C GLU A 206 -12.80 -28.25 -6.85
N ARG A 207 -11.83 -28.79 -6.11
CA ARG A 207 -11.89 -28.92 -4.65
C ARG A 207 -11.86 -27.55 -3.98
N PHE A 208 -11.00 -26.65 -4.46
CA PHE A 208 -10.94 -25.26 -4.01
C PHE A 208 -12.29 -24.55 -4.19
N LEU A 209 -12.91 -24.67 -5.38
CA LEU A 209 -14.19 -24.04 -5.69
C LEU A 209 -15.31 -24.55 -4.79
N ILE A 210 -15.42 -25.87 -4.62
CA ILE A 210 -16.43 -26.48 -3.75
C ILE A 210 -16.24 -26.00 -2.30
N ALA A 211 -15.00 -25.97 -1.80
CA ALA A 211 -14.71 -25.49 -0.45
C ALA A 211 -15.09 -24.01 -0.29
N ALA A 212 -14.73 -23.14 -1.24
CA ALA A 212 -15.07 -21.72 -1.20
C ALA A 212 -16.60 -21.49 -1.17
N LEU A 213 -17.35 -22.25 -1.97
CA LEU A 213 -18.82 -22.18 -2.00
C LEU A 213 -19.45 -22.71 -0.69
N LEU A 214 -18.90 -23.79 -0.12
CA LEU A 214 -19.38 -24.34 1.16
C LEU A 214 -19.11 -23.41 2.34
N HIS A 215 -17.98 -22.68 2.32
CA HIS A 215 -17.69 -21.67 3.33
C HIS A 215 -18.66 -20.49 3.27
N GLY A 216 -19.14 -20.14 2.06
CA GLY A 216 -20.18 -19.13 1.90
C GLY A 216 -19.74 -17.71 2.29
N ASP A 217 -18.46 -17.38 2.10
CA ASP A 217 -17.89 -16.08 2.51
C ASP A 217 -18.66 -14.91 1.86
N ASP A 218 -19.00 -13.88 2.65
CA ASP A 218 -19.88 -12.77 2.23
C ASP A 218 -19.36 -12.01 1.00
N CYS A 219 -18.04 -11.97 0.82
CA CYS A 219 -17.35 -11.33 -0.29
C CYS A 219 -17.78 -11.87 -1.66
N LEU A 220 -18.13 -13.15 -1.77
CA LEU A 220 -18.64 -13.74 -3.01
C LEU A 220 -19.98 -13.12 -3.40
N ARG A 221 -20.89 -12.98 -2.42
CA ARG A 221 -22.19 -12.32 -2.60
C ARG A 221 -22.01 -10.84 -2.94
N ARG A 222 -21.14 -10.13 -2.19
CA ARG A 222 -20.85 -8.71 -2.41
C ARG A 222 -20.29 -8.43 -3.80
N ALA A 223 -19.41 -9.30 -4.30
CA ALA A 223 -18.86 -9.16 -5.65
C ALA A 223 -19.94 -9.21 -6.74
N MET A 224 -21.08 -9.86 -6.51
CA MET A 224 -22.21 -9.95 -7.44
C MET A 224 -23.19 -8.77 -7.35
N GLU A 225 -23.09 -7.92 -6.32
CA GLU A 225 -24.02 -6.80 -6.14
C GLU A 225 -23.88 -5.76 -7.27
N ALA A 226 -24.98 -5.08 -7.63
CA ALA A 226 -25.04 -4.20 -8.80
C ALA A 226 -24.02 -3.05 -8.81
N GLY A 227 -23.53 -2.62 -7.63
CA GLY A 227 -22.48 -1.61 -7.51
C GLY A 227 -21.05 -2.16 -7.61
N CYS A 228 -20.86 -3.47 -7.49
CA CYS A 228 -19.56 -4.12 -7.57
C CYS A 228 -19.41 -4.91 -8.89
N ASN A 229 -20.44 -5.64 -9.32
CA ASN A 229 -20.55 -6.35 -10.60
C ASN A 229 -19.22 -6.97 -11.08
N HIS A 230 -18.59 -7.74 -10.19
CA HIS A 230 -17.27 -8.36 -10.31
C HIS A 230 -16.13 -7.42 -10.76
N ARG A 231 -16.09 -6.18 -10.23
CA ARG A 231 -15.08 -5.14 -10.55
C ARG A 231 -13.65 -5.68 -10.55
N ARG A 232 -13.23 -6.36 -9.48
CA ARG A 232 -11.88 -6.93 -9.38
C ARG A 232 -11.59 -7.95 -10.48
N LEU A 233 -12.54 -8.83 -10.79
CA LEU A 233 -12.40 -9.84 -11.85
C LEU A 233 -12.24 -9.18 -13.21
N ARG A 234 -13.06 -8.16 -13.50
CA ARG A 234 -13.00 -7.41 -14.74
C ARG A 234 -11.63 -6.77 -14.95
N VAL A 235 -11.10 -6.11 -13.91
CA VAL A 235 -9.76 -5.50 -13.94
C VAL A 235 -8.68 -6.56 -14.17
N LEU A 236 -8.72 -7.69 -13.46
CA LEU A 236 -7.76 -8.79 -13.64
C LEU A 236 -7.83 -9.42 -15.04
N LEU A 237 -8.96 -9.30 -15.74
CA LEU A 237 -9.14 -9.80 -17.11
C LEU A 237 -8.93 -8.71 -18.18
N GLY A 238 -8.43 -7.53 -17.78
CA GLY A 238 -7.97 -6.48 -18.70
C GLY A 238 -8.96 -5.35 -18.96
N SER A 239 -10.09 -5.27 -18.24
CA SER A 239 -10.86 -4.03 -18.22
C SER A 239 -10.05 -2.93 -17.55
N ALA A 240 -10.21 -1.69 -18.02
CA ALA A 240 -9.70 -0.54 -17.29
C ALA A 240 -10.26 -0.52 -15.86
N GLU A 241 -9.47 -0.01 -14.92
CA GLU A 241 -9.98 0.29 -13.59
C GLU A 241 -10.89 1.51 -13.71
N ASP A 242 -12.17 1.28 -14.01
CA ASP A 242 -13.14 2.36 -14.10
C ASP A 242 -13.32 2.96 -12.68
N ASP A 243 -13.05 4.26 -12.53
CA ASP A 243 -13.51 5.06 -11.39
C ASP A 243 -15.05 5.19 -11.37
N GLU A 244 -15.72 4.81 -12.47
CA GLU A 244 -17.18 4.71 -12.61
C GLU A 244 -17.81 3.54 -11.83
N ALA A 245 -17.16 3.04 -10.77
CA ALA A 245 -17.72 2.03 -9.86
C ALA A 245 -19.05 2.46 -9.19
N LYS A 246 -19.56 3.66 -9.47
CA LYS A 246 -20.68 4.30 -8.77
C LYS A 246 -21.91 4.52 -9.65
N THR A 247 -21.87 4.19 -10.94
CA THR A 247 -23.03 4.32 -11.83
C THR A 247 -23.82 3.01 -11.87
N TYR A 248 -25.14 3.08 -11.67
CA TYR A 248 -26.03 1.91 -11.73
C TYR A 248 -25.89 1.20 -13.08
N GLY A 249 -25.30 0.00 -13.08
CA GLY A 249 -25.05 -0.77 -14.29
C GLY A 249 -23.66 -0.68 -14.89
N ALA A 250 -22.72 -0.01 -14.21
CA ALA A 250 -21.31 -0.04 -14.56
C ALA A 250 -20.83 -1.49 -14.76
N GLY A 251 -20.20 -1.75 -15.90
CA GLY A 251 -19.67 -3.07 -16.24
C GLY A 251 -20.67 -4.14 -16.65
N ARG A 252 -21.96 -3.83 -16.84
CA ARG A 252 -22.92 -4.83 -17.36
C ARG A 252 -22.46 -5.40 -18.70
N GLU A 253 -21.92 -4.57 -19.58
CA GLU A 253 -21.39 -5.01 -20.87
C GLU A 253 -20.19 -5.94 -20.71
N HIS A 254 -19.21 -5.58 -19.88
CA HIS A 254 -18.07 -6.44 -19.57
C HIS A 254 -18.50 -7.79 -18.96
N ILE A 255 -19.52 -7.81 -18.10
CA ILE A 255 -20.07 -9.06 -17.56
C ILE A 255 -20.79 -9.86 -18.65
N ALA A 256 -21.57 -9.22 -19.53
CA ALA A 256 -22.20 -9.92 -20.65
C ALA A 256 -21.15 -10.58 -21.56
N GLN A 257 -20.05 -9.88 -21.85
CA GLN A 257 -18.92 -10.43 -22.60
C GLN A 257 -18.26 -11.59 -21.85
N LEU A 258 -18.03 -11.49 -20.53
CA LEU A 258 -17.48 -12.59 -19.72
C LEU A 258 -18.40 -13.80 -19.67
N VAL A 259 -19.72 -13.60 -19.62
CA VAL A 259 -20.72 -14.67 -19.70
C VAL A 259 -20.62 -15.37 -21.05
N GLU A 260 -20.57 -14.63 -22.17
CA GLU A 260 -20.40 -15.19 -23.52
C GLU A 260 -19.08 -15.95 -23.67
N GLN A 261 -17.97 -15.38 -23.18
CA GLN A 261 -16.68 -16.05 -23.15
C GLN A 261 -16.73 -17.36 -22.35
N THR A 262 -17.47 -17.38 -21.24
CA THR A 262 -17.59 -18.57 -20.39
C THR A 262 -18.45 -19.65 -21.05
N THR A 263 -19.55 -19.28 -21.71
CA THR A 263 -20.44 -20.25 -22.37
C THR A 263 -19.85 -20.87 -23.63
N THR A 264 -18.92 -20.17 -24.28
CA THR A 264 -18.21 -20.63 -25.48
C THR A 264 -16.81 -21.21 -25.19
N ALA A 265 -16.33 -21.11 -23.95
CA ALA A 265 -15.03 -21.61 -23.52
C ALA A 265 -14.95 -23.15 -23.46
N THR A 266 -13.73 -23.67 -23.58
CA THR A 266 -13.45 -25.06 -23.22
C THR A 266 -13.77 -25.32 -21.74
N PRO A 267 -14.13 -26.55 -21.33
CA PRO A 267 -14.42 -26.87 -19.93
C PRO A 267 -13.32 -26.45 -18.95
N LYS A 268 -12.05 -26.66 -19.34
CA LYS A 268 -10.89 -26.24 -18.52
C LYS A 268 -10.84 -24.73 -18.32
N ARG A 269 -11.10 -23.95 -19.38
CA ARG A 269 -11.12 -22.49 -19.28
C ARG A 269 -12.29 -22.00 -18.43
N ALA A 270 -13.46 -22.63 -18.52
CA ALA A 270 -14.60 -22.30 -17.67
C ALA A 270 -14.29 -22.51 -16.17
N VAL A 271 -13.61 -23.62 -15.81
CA VAL A 271 -13.15 -23.84 -14.43
C VAL A 271 -12.13 -22.77 -14.01
N GLN A 272 -11.19 -22.40 -14.87
CA GLN A 272 -10.22 -21.35 -14.55
C GLN A 272 -10.87 -19.97 -14.34
N LEU A 273 -11.91 -19.64 -15.10
CA LEU A 273 -12.71 -18.43 -14.89
C LEU A 273 -13.46 -18.46 -13.57
N ALA A 274 -13.99 -19.63 -13.17
CA ALA A 274 -14.62 -19.78 -11.86
C ALA A 274 -13.62 -19.59 -10.71
N VAL A 275 -12.38 -20.11 -10.82
CA VAL A 275 -11.31 -19.87 -9.85
C VAL A 275 -10.99 -18.38 -9.78
N ALA A 276 -10.84 -17.72 -10.94
CA ALA A 276 -10.59 -16.28 -11.02
C ALA A 276 -11.68 -15.46 -10.30
N LEU A 277 -12.94 -15.84 -10.43
CA LEU A 277 -14.07 -15.17 -9.80
C LEU A 277 -13.96 -15.20 -8.26
N VAL A 278 -13.66 -16.38 -7.70
CA VAL A 278 -13.48 -16.54 -6.24
C VAL A 278 -12.27 -15.75 -5.75
N LEU A 279 -11.12 -15.88 -6.42
CA LEU A 279 -9.90 -15.17 -6.04
C LEU A 279 -10.06 -13.65 -6.13
N ALA A 280 -10.74 -13.15 -7.16
CA ALA A 280 -11.01 -11.73 -7.31
C ALA A 280 -11.91 -11.19 -6.19
N ALA A 281 -12.94 -11.95 -5.79
CA ALA A 281 -13.81 -11.55 -4.68
C ALA A 281 -13.07 -11.54 -3.34
N TRP A 282 -12.17 -12.52 -3.11
CA TRP A 282 -11.34 -12.55 -1.91
C TRP A 282 -10.31 -11.41 -1.91
N GLU A 283 -9.60 -11.20 -3.01
CA GLU A 283 -8.61 -10.12 -3.17
C GLU A 283 -9.22 -8.75 -2.87
N ASP A 284 -10.42 -8.46 -3.36
CA ASP A 284 -11.09 -7.18 -3.14
C ASP A 284 -11.48 -6.93 -1.68
N GLN A 285 -11.54 -7.99 -0.87
CA GLN A 285 -11.83 -7.90 0.56
C GLN A 285 -10.56 -7.96 1.44
N THR A 286 -9.39 -8.09 0.83
CA THR A 286 -8.10 -8.00 1.53
C THR A 286 -7.56 -6.57 1.56
N GLY A 287 -6.75 -6.26 2.58
CA GLY A 287 -6.17 -4.94 2.76
C GLY A 287 -5.24 -4.93 3.97
N PRO A 288 -4.69 -3.76 4.37
CA PRO A 288 -3.79 -3.70 5.51
C PRO A 288 -4.41 -4.20 6.84
N HIS A 289 -5.73 -4.31 6.95
CA HIS A 289 -6.38 -4.99 8.08
C HIS A 289 -6.13 -6.49 8.12
N THR A 290 -5.88 -7.15 6.98
CA THR A 290 -5.70 -8.60 6.88
C THR A 290 -4.44 -9.07 7.59
N TRP A 291 -3.31 -8.38 7.45
CA TRP A 291 -2.11 -8.73 8.22
C TRP A 291 -2.18 -8.31 9.69
N ARG A 292 -2.91 -7.23 9.99
CA ARG A 292 -3.10 -6.76 11.38
C ARG A 292 -4.01 -7.68 12.18
N ASN A 293 -5.00 -8.27 11.53
CA ASN A 293 -5.95 -9.20 12.12
C ASN A 293 -6.17 -10.39 11.18
N PRO A 294 -5.24 -11.37 11.14
CA PRO A 294 -5.33 -12.52 10.25
C PRO A 294 -6.59 -13.35 10.52
N ASP A 295 -7.48 -13.42 9.53
CA ASP A 295 -8.69 -14.24 9.56
C ASP A 295 -8.52 -15.53 8.74
N GLU A 296 -9.45 -16.47 8.94
CA GLU A 296 -9.40 -17.77 8.28
C GLU A 296 -9.53 -17.66 6.75
N ARG A 297 -10.31 -16.70 6.26
CA ARG A 297 -10.44 -16.43 4.83
C ARG A 297 -9.11 -15.96 4.23
N GLY A 298 -8.41 -15.03 4.88
CA GLY A 298 -7.10 -14.54 4.48
C GLY A 298 -6.06 -15.65 4.41
N ARG A 299 -6.09 -16.58 5.39
CA ARG A 299 -5.27 -17.79 5.38
C ARG A 299 -5.55 -18.70 4.20
N ARG A 300 -6.81 -19.04 3.95
CA ARG A 300 -7.22 -19.87 2.79
C ARG A 300 -6.83 -19.21 1.47
N TYR A 301 -7.03 -17.90 1.36
CA TYR A 301 -6.72 -17.14 0.16
C TYR A 301 -5.22 -17.15 -0.13
N LEU A 302 -4.39 -16.63 0.78
CA LEU A 302 -2.95 -16.56 0.59
C LEU A 302 -2.31 -17.96 0.51
N GLY A 303 -2.83 -18.92 1.27
CA GLY A 303 -2.41 -20.32 1.20
C GLY A 303 -2.69 -20.96 -0.17
N ALA A 304 -3.86 -20.70 -0.76
CA ALA A 304 -4.17 -21.17 -2.12
C ALA A 304 -3.23 -20.53 -3.16
N LEU A 305 -2.96 -19.22 -3.05
CA LEU A 305 -2.00 -18.55 -3.94
C LEU A 305 -0.60 -19.15 -3.83
N ALA A 306 -0.12 -19.34 -2.59
CA ALA A 306 1.19 -19.94 -2.32
C ALA A 306 1.28 -21.37 -2.89
N GLY A 307 0.24 -22.18 -2.69
CA GLY A 307 0.15 -23.54 -3.26
C GLY A 307 0.18 -23.57 -4.79
N TRP A 308 -0.16 -22.46 -5.45
CA TRP A 308 -0.09 -22.31 -6.92
C TRP A 308 1.12 -21.53 -7.41
N GLY A 309 2.10 -21.27 -6.52
CA GLY A 309 3.39 -20.69 -6.87
C GLY A 309 3.47 -19.17 -6.77
N TYR A 310 2.55 -18.50 -6.07
CA TYR A 310 2.75 -17.11 -5.68
C TYR A 310 3.76 -17.01 -4.53
N PRO A 311 4.86 -16.24 -4.65
CA PRO A 311 5.79 -16.02 -3.56
C PRO A 311 5.17 -15.05 -2.55
N LEU A 312 4.78 -15.55 -1.37
CA LEU A 312 4.29 -14.70 -0.28
C LEU A 312 5.39 -13.74 0.16
N SER A 313 5.05 -12.47 0.32
CA SER A 313 5.96 -11.48 0.90
C SER A 313 6.17 -11.71 2.40
N GLU A 314 7.17 -11.04 2.97
CA GLU A 314 7.46 -11.04 4.41
C GLU A 314 6.26 -10.68 5.30
N ILE A 315 5.33 -9.84 4.80
CA ILE A 315 4.13 -9.43 5.54
C ILE A 315 2.96 -10.42 5.35
N GLU A 316 2.97 -11.22 4.29
CA GLU A 316 1.92 -12.20 3.97
C GLU A 316 2.24 -13.60 4.52
N ALA A 317 3.51 -14.02 4.49
CA ALA A 317 3.92 -15.36 4.90
C ALA A 317 3.50 -15.74 6.33
N PRO A 318 3.62 -14.85 7.35
CA PRO A 318 3.17 -15.16 8.71
C PRO A 318 1.66 -15.38 8.84
N ILE A 319 0.86 -14.93 7.88
CA ILE A 319 -0.59 -15.18 7.90
C ILE A 319 -0.85 -16.66 7.67
N VAL A 320 -0.14 -17.28 6.73
CA VAL A 320 -0.33 -18.67 6.31
C VAL A 320 0.39 -19.65 7.25
N ALA A 321 1.55 -19.26 7.78
CA ALA A 321 2.26 -20.03 8.78
C ALA A 321 1.50 -19.96 10.11
N THR A 322 0.62 -20.93 10.38
CA THR A 322 0.07 -21.11 11.72
C THR A 322 1.22 -21.27 12.71
N GLU A 323 1.19 -20.54 13.82
CA GLU A 323 1.96 -20.89 15.01
C GLU A 323 1.67 -22.37 15.31
N GLU A 324 2.69 -23.22 15.23
CA GLU A 324 2.79 -24.35 16.14
C GLU A 324 2.89 -23.77 17.56
N THR A 325 1.77 -23.27 18.10
CA THR A 325 1.68 -23.01 19.54
C THR A 325 1.65 -24.35 20.24
N ALA A 326 2.85 -24.78 20.65
CA ALA A 326 3.18 -25.48 21.89
C ALA A 326 2.01 -26.23 22.58
N ASP A 327 2.01 -27.55 22.43
CA ASP A 327 1.58 -28.49 23.48
C ASP A 327 2.65 -28.56 24.58
#